data_AF-H2YYS2-F1
#
_entry.id   AF-H2YYS2-F1
#
_cell.length_a   1.000
_cell.length_b   1.000
_cell.length_c   1.000
_cell.angle_alpha   90.00
_cell.angle_beta   90.00
_cell.angle_gamma   90.00
#
_symmetry.space_group_name_H-M   'P 1'
#
loop_
_entity.id
_entity.type
_entity.pdbx_description
1 polymer ?
#
loop_
_entity_poly.entity_id
_entity_poly.type
_entity_poly.pdbx_seq_one_letter_code
_entity_poly.pdbx_strand_id
1 'polypeptide(L)'
;DYLLRINYTGGLEPTLENLRKITWSHKIAVPYTNLQIHGGSRLHFDLKQQYDNIVTKRGGGVCYEINGLFVWLLRKLGYKVKCIEGAFFAEEFTCQRHHLVVTVDFDELGRYIVDPGWLMAGPIKMQVMIPYVDGHHVYRLR
;
A
#
# COMPACT_ATOMS: atom_id res chain seq x y z
N ASP A 1 13.18 -10.52 7.38
CA ASP A 1 12.96 -9.29 8.17
C ASP A 1 11.66 -8.57 7.85
N TYR A 2 11.37 -8.19 6.60
CA TYR A 2 10.10 -7.49 6.28
C TYR A 2 8.86 -8.23 6.76
N LEU A 3 8.69 -9.51 6.39
CA LEU A 3 7.51 -10.28 6.81
C LEU A 3 7.38 -10.38 8.33
N LEU A 4 8.51 -10.46 9.04
CA LEU A 4 8.57 -10.39 10.50
C LEU A 4 8.15 -8.99 11.01
N ARG A 5 8.59 -7.90 10.37
CA ARG A 5 8.18 -6.53 10.71
C ARG A 5 6.67 -6.35 10.70
N ILE A 6 5.99 -7.02 9.77
CA ILE A 6 4.53 -6.95 9.62
C ILE A 6 3.77 -8.11 10.28
N ASN A 7 4.47 -8.96 11.04
CA ASN A 7 3.91 -10.17 11.67
C ASN A 7 3.14 -11.08 10.67
N TYR A 8 3.66 -11.23 9.45
CA TYR A 8 3.07 -12.10 8.44
C TYR A 8 3.74 -13.48 8.43
N THR A 9 2.96 -14.53 8.65
CA THR A 9 3.40 -15.93 8.69
C THR A 9 2.65 -16.83 7.70
N GLY A 10 1.94 -16.23 6.74
CA GLY A 10 1.17 -16.95 5.72
C GLY A 10 2.01 -17.41 4.53
N GLY A 11 1.34 -17.92 3.49
CA GLY A 11 1.98 -18.38 2.25
C GLY A 11 2.59 -17.25 1.43
N LEU A 12 3.64 -17.55 0.67
CA LEU A 12 4.36 -16.55 -0.13
C LEU A 12 3.93 -16.51 -1.59
N GLU A 13 3.13 -17.49 -2.03
CA GLU A 13 2.63 -17.56 -3.40
C GLU A 13 1.79 -16.31 -3.76
N PRO A 14 1.92 -15.80 -4.99
CA PRO A 14 1.27 -14.56 -5.42
C PRO A 14 -0.23 -14.78 -5.69
N THR A 15 -0.99 -15.10 -4.64
CA THR A 15 -2.44 -15.31 -4.68
C THR A 15 -3.17 -14.08 -4.14
N LEU A 16 -4.44 -13.92 -4.52
CA LEU A 16 -5.31 -12.86 -3.98
C LEU A 16 -5.52 -13.01 -2.47
N GLU A 17 -5.58 -14.25 -1.97
CA GLU A 17 -5.72 -14.53 -0.54
C GLU A 17 -4.49 -14.04 0.24
N ASN A 18 -3.29 -14.39 -0.22
CA ASN A 18 -2.05 -13.93 0.42
C ASN A 18 -1.91 -12.41 0.30
N LEU A 19 -2.29 -11.81 -0.83
CA LEU A 19 -2.26 -10.35 -1.02
C LEU A 19 -3.13 -9.65 0.03
N ARG A 20 -4.33 -10.17 0.29
CA ARG A 20 -5.23 -9.63 1.32
C ARG A 20 -4.59 -9.68 2.70
N LYS A 21 -4.05 -10.84 3.09
CA LYS A 21 -3.42 -11.03 4.41
C LYS A 21 -2.18 -10.15 4.57
N ILE A 22 -1.32 -10.09 3.56
CA ILE A 22 -0.10 -9.27 3.55
C ILE A 22 -0.44 -7.77 3.64
N THR A 23 -1.43 -7.31 2.88
CA THR A 23 -1.88 -5.91 2.89
C THR A 23 -2.41 -5.53 4.29
N TRP A 24 -3.26 -6.38 4.87
CA TRP A 24 -3.78 -6.17 6.21
C TRP A 24 -2.67 -6.15 7.27
N SER A 25 -1.79 -7.17 7.27
CA SER A 25 -0.63 -7.25 8.15
C SER A 25 0.25 -6.00 8.06
N HIS A 26 0.50 -5.50 6.86
CA HIS A 26 1.27 -4.27 6.67
C HIS A 26 0.56 -3.04 7.25
N LYS A 27 -0.72 -2.85 6.94
CA LYS A 27 -1.53 -1.72 7.41
C LYS A 27 -1.58 -1.64 8.94
N ILE A 28 -1.71 -2.79 9.61
CA ILE A 28 -1.76 -2.84 11.07
C ILE A 28 -0.38 -2.57 11.69
N ALA A 29 0.68 -3.09 11.08
CA ALA A 29 2.01 -3.04 11.69
C ALA A 29 2.77 -1.73 11.40
N VAL A 30 2.57 -1.10 10.23
CA VAL A 30 3.34 0.05 9.78
C VAL A 30 2.47 1.32 9.88
N PRO A 31 2.81 2.26 10.77
CA PRO A 31 2.01 3.46 10.95
C PRO A 31 2.19 4.42 9.77
N TYR A 32 1.09 5.06 9.38
CA TYR A 32 1.15 6.27 8.56
C TYR A 32 1.60 7.44 9.44
N THR A 33 2.68 8.13 9.06
CA THR A 33 3.20 9.26 9.82
C THR A 33 4.00 10.24 8.96
N ASN A 34 3.87 11.53 9.26
CA ASN A 34 4.65 12.61 8.66
C ASN A 34 5.60 13.28 9.69
N LEU A 35 5.82 12.68 10.86
CA LEU A 35 6.62 13.29 11.93
C LEU A 35 8.06 13.62 11.51
N GLN A 36 8.63 12.82 10.61
CA GLN A 36 9.98 13.07 10.07
C GLN A 36 10.04 14.40 9.29
N ILE A 37 8.98 14.74 8.54
CA ILE A 37 8.89 15.99 7.79
C ILE A 37 8.86 17.18 8.74
N HIS A 38 8.07 17.10 9.82
CA HIS A 38 7.99 18.14 10.84
C HIS A 38 9.30 18.29 11.62
N GLY A 39 10.08 17.21 11.75
CA GLY A 39 11.44 17.22 12.30
C GLY A 39 12.51 17.74 11.33
N GLY A 40 12.14 18.26 10.16
CA GLY A 40 13.07 18.79 9.15
C GLY A 40 13.78 17.72 8.31
N SER A 41 13.41 16.45 8.46
CA SER A 41 13.93 15.38 7.60
C SER A 41 13.25 15.42 6.23
N ARG A 42 14.00 15.06 5.19
CA ARG A 42 13.46 14.94 3.83
C ARG A 42 12.79 13.59 3.66
N LEU A 43 11.80 13.54 2.78
CA LEU A 43 11.24 12.27 2.33
C LEU A 43 12.30 11.45 1.58
N HIS A 44 12.38 10.17 1.90
CA HIS A 44 13.30 9.25 1.27
C HIS A 44 12.57 8.41 0.21
N PHE A 45 13.01 8.53 -1.04
CA PHE A 45 12.43 7.77 -2.16
C PHE A 45 13.31 6.61 -2.63
N ASP A 46 14.48 6.42 -2.02
CA ASP A 46 15.29 5.24 -2.28
C ASP A 46 14.86 4.08 -1.37
N LEU A 47 14.86 2.89 -1.95
CA LEU A 47 14.44 1.67 -1.28
C LEU A 47 15.26 1.37 -0.02
N LYS A 48 16.56 1.69 0.00
CA LYS A 48 17.44 1.34 1.12
C LYS A 48 17.07 2.12 2.37
N GLN A 49 16.87 3.43 2.25
CA GLN A 49 16.45 4.28 3.38
C GLN A 49 15.02 3.96 3.82
N GLN A 50 14.10 3.70 2.88
CA GLN A 50 12.75 3.25 3.20
C GLN A 50 12.75 1.93 3.98
N TYR A 51 13.53 0.95 3.54
CA TYR A 51 13.67 -0.33 4.21
C TYR A 51 14.27 -0.16 5.61
N ASP A 52 15.35 0.61 5.75
CA ASP A 52 15.98 0.87 7.05
C ASP A 52 15.01 1.53 8.03
N ASN A 53 14.27 2.55 7.57
CA ASN A 53 13.28 3.23 8.39
C ASN A 53 12.12 2.29 8.79
N ILE A 54 11.43 1.71 7.82
CA ILE A 54 10.18 0.97 8.08
C ILE A 54 10.44 -0.41 8.65
N VAL A 55 11.44 -1.14 8.14
CA VAL A 55 11.72 -2.53 8.54
C VAL A 55 12.67 -2.59 9.72
N THR A 56 13.85 -1.99 9.60
CA THR A 56 14.93 -2.12 10.61
C THR A 56 14.62 -1.30 11.87
N LYS A 57 14.31 -0.01 11.71
CA LYS A 57 14.00 0.92 12.81
C LYS A 57 12.55 0.84 13.27
N ARG A 58 11.74 0.01 12.61
CA ARG A 58 10.30 -0.17 12.84
C ARG A 58 9.50 1.13 12.81
N GLY A 59 9.95 2.10 12.02
CA GLY A 59 9.27 3.37 11.79
C GLY A 59 8.01 3.21 10.92
N GLY A 60 7.53 4.36 10.45
CA GLY A 60 6.46 4.51 9.48
C GLY A 60 6.83 5.55 8.44
N GLY A 61 5.85 6.04 7.69
CA GLY A 61 6.09 7.08 6.69
C GLY A 61 4.81 7.57 6.03
N VAL A 62 4.97 8.34 4.97
CA VAL A 62 3.85 8.77 4.10
C VAL A 62 3.61 7.75 2.98
N CYS A 63 2.60 7.99 2.14
CA CYS A 63 2.15 7.03 1.12
C CYS A 63 3.27 6.59 0.16
N TYR A 64 4.15 7.48 -0.29
CA TYR A 64 5.25 7.13 -1.19
C TYR A 64 6.30 6.22 -0.56
N GLU A 65 6.59 6.39 0.74
CA GLU A 65 7.55 5.54 1.45
C GLU A 65 6.96 4.17 1.73
N ILE A 66 5.72 4.15 2.24
CA ILE A 66 5.00 2.92 2.58
C ILE A 66 4.72 2.12 1.31
N ASN A 67 4.05 2.72 0.32
CA ASN A 67 3.64 2.00 -0.88
C ASN A 67 4.83 1.72 -1.80
N GLY A 68 5.86 2.58 -1.82
CA GLY A 68 7.10 2.31 -2.56
C GLY A 68 7.81 1.05 -2.04
N LEU A 69 7.96 0.95 -0.72
CA LEU A 69 8.53 -0.24 -0.08
C LEU A 69 7.62 -1.47 -0.23
N PHE A 70 6.30 -1.29 -0.18
CA PHE A 70 5.33 -2.37 -0.38
C PHE A 70 5.37 -2.93 -1.81
N VAL A 71 5.54 -2.06 -2.83
CA VAL A 71 5.74 -2.48 -4.22
C VAL A 71 6.96 -3.37 -4.35
N TRP A 72 8.07 -3.03 -3.67
CA TRP A 72 9.26 -3.88 -3.67
C TRP A 72 8.97 -5.26 -3.07
N LEU A 73 8.26 -5.32 -1.93
CA LEU A 73 7.87 -6.61 -1.32
C LEU A 73 7.04 -7.44 -2.30
N LEU A 74 5.98 -6.86 -2.86
CA LEU A 74 5.08 -7.58 -3.75
C LEU A 74 5.80 -8.10 -5.00
N ARG A 75 6.71 -7.31 -5.58
CA ARG A 75 7.56 -7.77 -6.70
C ARG A 75 8.47 -8.91 -6.30
N LYS A 76 9.04 -8.88 -5.09
CA LYS A 76 9.88 -9.98 -4.56
C LYS A 76 9.08 -11.27 -4.34
N LEU A 77 7.79 -11.16 -4.06
CA LEU A 77 6.86 -12.29 -3.93
C LEU A 77 6.27 -12.75 -5.28
N GLY A 78 6.68 -12.15 -6.40
CA GLY A 78 6.24 -12.56 -7.75
C GLY A 78 4.92 -11.96 -8.23
N TYR A 79 4.34 -10.98 -7.53
CA TYR A 79 3.14 -10.30 -8.00
C TYR A 79 3.42 -9.41 -9.22
N LYS A 80 2.44 -9.33 -10.13
CA LYS A 80 2.45 -8.40 -11.27
C LYS A 80 1.97 -7.01 -10.84
N VAL A 81 2.90 -6.17 -10.41
CA VAL A 81 2.60 -4.87 -9.76
C VAL A 81 2.75 -3.67 -10.71
N LYS A 82 1.79 -2.76 -10.70
CA LYS A 82 1.88 -1.42 -11.31
C LYS A 82 1.63 -0.32 -10.28
N CYS A 83 2.38 0.78 -10.40
CA CYS A 83 2.16 2.00 -9.63
C CYS A 83 1.23 2.92 -10.43
N ILE A 84 0.27 3.55 -9.75
CA ILE A 84 -0.65 4.53 -10.30
C ILE A 84 -0.59 5.76 -9.40
N GLU A 85 -0.63 6.94 -10.01
CA GLU A 85 -0.72 8.19 -9.27
C GLU A 85 -2.17 8.57 -9.01
N GLY A 86 -2.48 8.95 -7.78
CA GLY A 86 -3.76 9.48 -7.35
C GLY A 86 -3.67 10.95 -6.96
N ALA A 87 -4.75 11.69 -7.18
CA ALA A 87 -4.99 12.99 -6.61
C ALA A 87 -6.02 12.87 -5.49
N PHE A 88 -5.85 13.63 -4.41
CA PHE A 88 -6.88 13.72 -3.38
C PHE A 88 -8.05 14.55 -3.89
N PHE A 89 -9.25 14.02 -3.76
CA PHE A 89 -10.48 14.77 -4.01
C PHE A 89 -10.80 15.55 -2.74
N ALA A 90 -10.53 16.85 -2.74
CA ALA A 90 -10.97 17.80 -1.73
C ALA A 90 -12.15 18.62 -2.29
N GLU A 91 -12.68 19.57 -1.50
CA GLU A 91 -13.75 20.47 -1.96
C GLU A 91 -13.39 21.22 -3.25
N GLU A 92 -12.11 21.46 -3.47
CA GLU A 92 -11.55 21.91 -4.75
C GLU A 92 -10.75 20.78 -5.42
N PHE A 93 -11.00 20.55 -6.71
CA PHE A 93 -10.21 19.60 -7.49
C PHE A 93 -8.78 20.14 -7.66
N THR A 94 -7.80 19.36 -7.23
CA THR A 94 -6.39 19.65 -7.48
C THR A 94 -5.84 18.67 -8.51
N CYS A 95 -5.06 19.15 -9.48
CA CYS A 95 -4.30 18.29 -10.38
C CYS A 95 -3.03 17.69 -9.72
N GLN A 96 -2.80 17.97 -8.44
CA GLN A 96 -1.61 17.53 -7.73
C GLN A 96 -1.71 16.03 -7.39
N ARG A 97 -0.81 15.26 -8.00
CA ARG A 97 -0.74 13.80 -7.89
C ARG A 97 0.10 13.38 -6.69
N HIS A 98 -0.43 13.65 -5.49
CA HIS A 98 0.30 13.47 -4.24
C HIS A 98 0.08 12.11 -3.56
N HIS A 99 -0.56 11.16 -4.23
CA HIS A 99 -0.77 9.81 -3.68
C HIS A 99 -0.22 8.73 -4.60
N LEU A 100 0.55 7.80 -4.04
CA LEU A 100 0.98 6.59 -4.74
C LEU A 100 -0.03 5.48 -4.45
N VAL A 101 -0.69 4.95 -5.48
CA VAL A 101 -1.58 3.79 -5.40
C VAL A 101 -0.92 2.60 -6.07
N VAL A 102 -1.10 1.40 -5.53
CA VAL A 102 -0.52 0.17 -6.08
C VAL A 102 -1.63 -0.68 -6.67
N THR A 103 -1.37 -1.30 -7.82
CA THR A 103 -2.28 -2.29 -8.40
C THR A 103 -1.57 -3.61 -8.68
N VAL A 104 -2.30 -4.70 -8.54
CA VAL A 104 -1.84 -6.07 -8.79
C VAL A 104 -2.72 -6.71 -9.85
N ASP A 105 -2.10 -7.28 -10.87
CA ASP A 105 -2.77 -7.98 -11.96
C ASP A 105 -2.75 -9.49 -11.72
N PHE A 106 -3.92 -10.14 -11.83
CA PHE A 106 -4.09 -11.58 -11.69
C PHE A 106 -4.65 -12.21 -12.99
N ASP A 107 -4.35 -11.61 -14.13
CA ASP A 107 -4.78 -12.06 -15.45
C ASP A 107 -6.32 -12.25 -15.50
N GLU A 108 -6.80 -13.51 -15.47
CA GLU A 108 -8.22 -13.85 -15.55
C GLU A 108 -9.06 -13.30 -14.38
N LEU A 109 -8.48 -13.16 -13.19
CA LEU A 109 -9.18 -12.59 -12.03
C LEU A 109 -9.30 -11.06 -12.10
N GLY A 110 -8.57 -10.44 -13.02
CA GLY A 110 -8.50 -9.00 -13.24
C GLY A 110 -7.52 -8.29 -12.31
N ARG A 111 -7.64 -6.95 -12.29
CA ARG A 111 -6.75 -6.06 -11.55
C ARG A 111 -7.35 -5.65 -10.21
N TYR A 112 -6.50 -5.54 -9.18
CA TYR A 112 -6.88 -5.14 -7.84
C TYR A 112 -6.05 -3.93 -7.39
N ILE A 113 -6.67 -3.01 -6.66
CA ILE A 113 -6.05 -1.87 -6.01
C ILE A 113 -5.65 -2.28 -4.59
N VAL A 114 -4.41 -1.97 -4.20
CA VAL A 114 -3.88 -2.15 -2.85
C VAL A 114 -3.19 -0.86 -2.40
N ASP A 115 -3.46 -0.45 -1.17
CA ASP A 115 -2.99 0.82 -0.62
C ASP A 115 -2.90 0.75 0.92
N PRO A 116 -1.88 0.05 1.46
CA PRO A 116 -1.69 -0.02 2.90
C PRO A 116 -1.23 1.32 3.51
N GLY A 117 -0.73 2.25 2.69
CA GLY A 117 -0.27 3.56 3.12
C GLY A 117 -1.34 4.63 3.27
N TRP A 118 -2.63 4.31 3.10
CA TRP A 118 -3.71 5.29 3.33
C TRP A 118 -5.07 4.62 3.60
N LEU A 119 -5.86 4.37 2.57
CA LEU A 119 -7.30 4.09 2.72
C LEU A 119 -7.60 2.63 3.06
N MET A 120 -6.87 1.66 2.53
CA MET A 120 -7.49 0.36 2.21
C MET A 120 -6.99 -0.78 3.09
N ALA A 121 -7.91 -1.49 3.73
CA ALA A 121 -7.61 -2.69 4.53
C ALA A 121 -7.37 -3.95 3.68
N GLY A 122 -7.83 -3.96 2.43
CA GLY A 122 -7.63 -5.10 1.54
C GLY A 122 -7.70 -4.72 0.07
N PRO A 123 -7.35 -5.67 -0.82
CA PRO A 123 -7.37 -5.46 -2.26
C PRO A 123 -8.81 -5.25 -2.76
N ILE A 124 -9.09 -4.10 -3.38
CA ILE A 124 -10.35 -3.86 -4.09
C ILE A 124 -10.19 -4.29 -5.53
N LYS A 125 -11.12 -5.09 -6.07
CA LYS A 125 -11.17 -5.34 -7.51
C LYS A 125 -11.40 -4.03 -8.27
N MET A 126 -10.57 -3.74 -9.26
CA MET A 126 -10.66 -2.53 -10.08
C MET A 126 -11.83 -2.62 -11.05
N GLN A 127 -13.04 -2.57 -10.50
CA GLN A 127 -14.31 -2.67 -11.19
C GLN A 127 -15.26 -1.60 -10.67
N VAL A 128 -15.82 -0.83 -11.60
CA VAL A 128 -16.72 0.29 -11.28
C VAL A 128 -18.04 -0.20 -10.69
N MET A 129 -18.60 0.60 -9.78
CA MET A 129 -19.92 0.42 -9.19
C MET A 129 -20.14 -0.85 -8.37
N ILE A 130 -19.09 -1.63 -8.08
CA ILE A 130 -19.16 -2.74 -7.13
C ILE A 130 -18.77 -2.26 -5.73
N PRO A 131 -19.63 -2.46 -4.72
CA PRO A 131 -19.28 -2.16 -3.33
C PRO A 131 -18.24 -3.17 -2.81
N TYR A 132 -17.23 -2.64 -2.12
CA TYR A 132 -16.27 -3.41 -1.34
C TYR A 132 -16.42 -3.07 0.14
N VAL A 133 -16.65 -4.10 0.96
CA VAL A 133 -16.83 -3.95 2.41
C VAL A 133 -15.56 -4.44 3.10
N ASP A 134 -14.91 -3.57 3.86
CA ASP A 134 -13.69 -3.90 4.63
C ASP A 134 -13.98 -4.25 6.10
N GLY A 135 -15.26 -4.32 6.47
CA GLY A 135 -15.76 -4.56 7.81
C GLY A 135 -16.29 -3.30 8.50
N HIS A 136 -15.68 -2.14 8.25
CA HIS A 136 -16.07 -0.86 8.86
C HIS A 136 -16.56 0.17 7.85
N HIS A 137 -16.09 0.08 6.60
CA HIS A 137 -16.39 1.01 5.54
C HIS A 137 -16.83 0.27 4.28
N VAL A 138 -17.55 1.01 3.43
CA VAL A 138 -17.92 0.56 2.09
C VAL A 138 -17.27 1.48 1.08
N TYR A 139 -16.47 0.89 0.19
CA TYR A 139 -15.79 1.60 -0.89
C TYR A 139 -16.42 1.23 -2.23
N ARG A 140 -16.39 2.15 -3.18
CA ARG A 140 -16.75 1.88 -4.58
C ARG A 140 -15.86 2.72 -5.50
N LEU A 141 -15.51 2.13 -6.63
CA LEU A 141 -14.96 2.89 -7.75
C LEU A 141 -16.12 3.49 -8.54
N ARG A 142 -16.04 4.77 -8.87
CA ARG A 142 -17.01 5.47 -9.73
C ARG A 142 -16.37 5.77 -11.07
#